data_AF-A0A9E2FAP5-F1
#
_entry.id   AF-A0A9E2FAP5-F1
#
_cell.length_a   1.000
_cell.length_b   1.000
_cell.length_c   1.000
_cell.angle_alpha   90.00
_cell.angle_beta   90.00
_cell.angle_gamma   90.00
#
_symmetry.space_group_name_H-M   'P 1'
#
loop_
_entity.id
_entity.type
_entity.pdbx_description
1 polymer ?
#
loop_
_entity_poly.entity_id
_entity_poly.type
_entity_poly.pdbx_seq_one_letter_code
_entity_poly.pdbx_strand_id
1 'polypeptide(L)'
;MQACETLDAGKVKVLKHANSGDTSYGDKDQVVGYLAAAFYRDKDAGETSKKATKEEKPTLSRGDAEPLSLEDKRTLMKIAKETVAKVVNGEEAPHFEVTSADLLENRGAFVTLHEHGQLRGCIGFIVGVKPLWETVREVAESAALKDPRFPPVSPNELDDLEYEISALSPIRPITDVSEIEVGVHGIIMRRGYHQGLLLPQVATEQGWDRETFLQHTCMKAGLPVNAWKDPDAEIQIFSAEVFDEGDIE
;
A
#
# COMPACT_ATOMS: atom_id res chain seq x y z
N MET A 1 -24.01 -1.92 -5.28
CA MET A 1 -24.74 -1.50 -4.07
C MET A 1 -23.81 -0.73 -3.14
N GLN A 2 -22.64 -1.27 -2.79
CA GLN A 2 -21.59 -0.56 -2.02
C GLN A 2 -21.24 0.83 -2.57
N ALA A 3 -20.98 0.98 -3.87
CA ALA A 3 -20.68 2.30 -4.45
C ALA A 3 -21.81 3.34 -4.27
N CYS A 4 -23.07 2.92 -4.16
CA CYS A 4 -24.18 3.83 -3.89
C CYS A 4 -24.20 4.29 -2.43
N GLU A 5 -23.83 3.40 -1.51
CA GLU A 5 -23.77 3.67 -0.08
C GLU A 5 -22.59 4.61 0.24
N THR A 6 -21.43 4.36 -0.36
CA THR A 6 -20.25 5.23 -0.22
C THR A 6 -20.48 6.62 -0.82
N LEU A 7 -21.12 6.70 -2.00
CA LEU A 7 -21.36 7.97 -2.71
C LEU A 7 -22.66 8.68 -2.30
N ASP A 8 -23.37 8.18 -1.30
CA ASP A 8 -24.68 8.67 -0.84
C ASP A 8 -25.66 8.91 -2.02
N ALA A 9 -25.64 8.00 -2.99
CA ALA A 9 -26.36 8.11 -4.25
C ALA A 9 -27.64 7.26 -4.23
N GLY A 10 -28.79 7.90 -4.45
CA GLY A 10 -30.09 7.23 -4.48
C GLY A 10 -30.38 6.48 -5.79
N LYS A 11 -29.65 6.78 -6.87
CA LYS A 11 -29.82 6.17 -8.20
C LYS A 11 -28.48 5.95 -8.89
N VAL A 12 -28.44 4.92 -9.74
CA VAL A 12 -27.33 4.62 -10.65
C VAL A 12 -27.86 4.52 -12.07
N LYS A 13 -27.14 5.13 -13.01
CA LYS A 13 -27.37 4.95 -14.44
C LYS A 13 -26.08 4.48 -15.11
N VAL A 14 -26.13 3.30 -15.71
CA VAL A 14 -25.06 2.86 -16.61
C VAL A 14 -25.08 3.75 -17.84
N LEU A 15 -23.99 4.48 -18.07
CA LEU A 15 -23.82 5.38 -19.22
C LEU A 15 -23.32 4.61 -20.43
N LYS A 16 -22.33 3.74 -20.21
CA LYS A 16 -21.74 2.92 -21.27
C LYS A 16 -21.13 1.66 -20.67
N HIS A 17 -21.33 0.54 -21.35
CA HIS A 17 -20.62 -0.70 -21.09
C HIS A 17 -19.98 -1.13 -22.40
N ALA A 18 -18.72 -1.56 -22.35
CA ALA A 18 -17.97 -2.08 -23.48
C ALA A 18 -17.01 -3.16 -22.98
N ASN A 19 -16.52 -4.01 -23.86
CA ASN A 19 -15.50 -4.99 -23.53
C ASN A 19 -14.43 -5.05 -24.64
N SER A 20 -13.27 -5.65 -24.35
CA SER A 20 -12.17 -5.76 -25.33
C SER A 20 -12.53 -6.55 -26.59
N GLY A 21 -13.52 -7.44 -26.50
CA GLY A 21 -14.13 -8.18 -27.61
C GLY A 21 -15.02 -7.34 -28.52
N ASP A 22 -15.33 -6.08 -28.16
CA ASP A 22 -16.10 -5.15 -29.00
C ASP A 22 -15.22 -4.43 -30.04
N THR A 23 -13.92 -4.73 -30.09
CA THR A 23 -12.98 -4.21 -31.09
C THR A 23 -12.96 -5.09 -32.36
N SER A 24 -12.48 -4.56 -33.48
CA SER A 24 -12.45 -5.27 -34.78
C SER A 24 -11.56 -6.53 -34.80
N TYR A 25 -10.74 -6.73 -33.76
CA TYR A 25 -9.81 -7.86 -33.63
C TYR A 25 -9.99 -8.62 -32.30
N GLY A 26 -11.04 -8.32 -31.53
CA GLY A 26 -11.23 -8.85 -30.20
C GLY A 26 -11.87 -10.23 -30.18
N ASP A 27 -11.26 -11.15 -29.44
CA ASP A 27 -11.86 -12.44 -29.06
C ASP A 27 -12.98 -12.19 -28.02
N LYS A 28 -14.08 -12.94 -28.11
CA LYS A 28 -15.25 -12.83 -27.21
C LYS A 28 -15.26 -13.88 -26.10
N ASP A 29 -14.39 -14.89 -26.18
CA ASP A 29 -14.32 -15.95 -25.19
C ASP A 29 -13.50 -15.54 -23.95
N GLN A 30 -12.62 -14.53 -24.09
CA GLN A 30 -11.91 -13.89 -22.97
C GLN A 30 -11.87 -12.38 -23.16
N VAL A 31 -12.66 -11.66 -22.35
CA VAL A 31 -12.79 -10.21 -22.48
C VAL A 31 -12.50 -9.48 -21.17
N VAL A 32 -11.95 -8.27 -21.29
CA VAL A 32 -11.88 -7.28 -20.22
C VAL A 32 -13.05 -6.33 -20.37
N GLY A 33 -13.88 -6.21 -19.34
CA GLY A 33 -15.04 -5.32 -19.31
C GLY A 33 -14.70 -3.91 -18.84
N TYR A 34 -15.32 -2.92 -19.45
CA TYR A 34 -15.25 -1.50 -19.12
C TYR A 34 -16.66 -0.97 -18.87
N LEU A 35 -16.85 -0.26 -17.75
CA LEU A 35 -18.12 0.31 -17.36
C LEU A 35 -17.95 1.79 -17.01
N ALA A 36 -18.77 2.64 -17.62
CA ALA A 36 -19.03 4.00 -17.18
C ALA A 36 -20.43 4.06 -16.59
N ALA A 37 -20.54 4.45 -15.32
CA ALA A 37 -21.81 4.63 -14.62
C ALA A 37 -21.84 5.97 -13.88
N ALA A 38 -23.01 6.60 -13.85
CA ALA A 38 -23.28 7.81 -13.09
C ALA A 38 -24.09 7.47 -11.84
N PHE A 39 -23.63 7.96 -10.70
CA PHE A 39 -24.29 7.87 -9.41
C PHE A 39 -24.85 9.26 -9.08
N TYR A 40 -26.13 9.36 -8.76
CA TYR A 40 -26.77 10.65 -8.49
C TYR A 40 -27.93 10.54 -7.49
N ARG A 41 -28.21 11.66 -6.82
CA ARG A 41 -29.37 11.81 -5.92
C ARG A 41 -30.54 12.44 -6.65
N ASP A 42 -31.74 12.06 -6.25
CA ASP A 42 -32.96 12.70 -6.74
C ASP A 42 -33.16 14.04 -6.04
N LYS A 43 -33.58 15.08 -6.77
CA LYS A 43 -33.70 16.44 -6.21
C LYS A 43 -34.89 16.62 -5.26
N ASP A 44 -35.81 15.66 -5.20
CA ASP A 44 -37.02 15.72 -4.35
C ASP A 44 -36.93 14.90 -3.06
N ALA A 45 -35.77 14.32 -2.73
CA ALA A 45 -35.54 13.69 -1.44
C ALA A 45 -34.96 14.73 -0.45
N GLY A 46 -35.78 15.16 0.51
CA GLY A 46 -35.48 16.23 1.46
C GLY A 46 -34.11 16.12 2.14
N GLU A 47 -33.51 17.29 2.39
CA GLU A 47 -32.24 17.46 3.08
C GLU A 47 -32.27 16.88 4.49
N THR A 48 -31.78 15.65 4.64
CA THR A 48 -31.13 15.24 5.89
C THR A 48 -29.63 15.42 5.71
N SER A 49 -29.14 16.54 6.22
CA SER A 49 -27.72 16.83 6.38
C SER A 49 -27.04 15.71 7.14
N LYS A 50 -26.30 14.85 6.44
CA LYS A 50 -25.15 14.15 7.00
C LYS A 50 -23.92 14.85 6.43
N LYS A 51 -23.29 15.65 7.29
CA LYS A 51 -21.92 16.16 7.09
C LYS A 51 -21.07 14.99 6.59
N ALA A 52 -20.44 15.17 5.43
CA ALA A 52 -19.33 14.35 4.99
C ALA A 52 -18.25 14.43 6.07
N THR A 53 -18.11 13.37 6.85
CA THR A 53 -16.92 13.12 7.65
C THR A 53 -15.78 12.96 6.64
N LYS A 54 -14.70 13.71 6.83
CA LYS A 54 -13.42 13.47 6.14
C LYS A 54 -13.16 11.97 6.21
N GLU A 55 -12.89 11.35 5.05
CA GLU A 55 -12.35 9.99 5.00
C GLU A 55 -11.08 10.00 5.85
N GLU A 56 -11.12 9.30 6.98
CA GLU A 56 -9.95 8.97 7.77
C GLU A 56 -9.09 8.07 6.89
N LYS A 57 -7.80 8.42 6.73
CA LYS A 57 -6.81 7.51 6.14
C LYS A 57 -6.97 6.14 6.80
N PRO A 58 -6.89 5.03 6.04
CA PRO A 58 -6.94 3.70 6.66
C PRO A 58 -5.72 3.55 7.57
N THR A 59 -5.92 3.79 8.87
CA THR A 59 -4.94 3.52 9.92
C THR A 59 -4.77 2.02 9.99
N LEU A 60 -3.78 1.49 9.28
CA LEU A 60 -3.29 0.13 9.46
C LEU A 60 -2.90 -0.04 10.93
N SER A 61 -3.60 -0.92 11.63
CA SER A 61 -3.44 -1.12 13.07
C SER A 61 -2.12 -1.85 13.40
N ARG A 62 -1.55 -1.48 14.56
CA ARG A 62 -0.30 -1.95 15.17
C ARG A 62 -0.15 -3.48 15.13
N GLY A 63 0.92 -3.98 14.51
CA GLY A 63 1.32 -5.39 14.64
C GLY A 63 2.28 -5.65 15.79
N ASP A 64 2.84 -6.86 15.84
CA ASP A 64 3.66 -7.40 16.94
C ASP A 64 5.01 -6.67 17.20
N ALA A 65 5.42 -5.74 16.34
CA ALA A 65 6.63 -4.95 16.54
C ALA A 65 6.33 -3.69 17.35
N GLU A 66 7.22 -3.33 18.27
CA GLU A 66 7.12 -2.07 19.00
C GLU A 66 7.02 -0.91 17.98
N PRO A 67 6.04 0.01 18.17
CA PRO A 67 5.83 1.10 17.24
C PRO A 67 7.05 2.01 17.22
N LEU A 68 7.38 2.54 16.04
CA LEU A 68 8.46 3.50 15.88
C LEU A 68 8.21 4.71 16.77
N SER A 69 9.27 5.17 17.45
CA SER A 69 9.17 6.39 18.24
C SER A 69 8.90 7.59 17.34
N LEU A 70 8.34 8.66 17.90
CA LEU A 70 8.12 9.91 17.16
C LEU A 70 9.45 10.48 16.60
N GLU A 71 10.56 10.29 17.32
CA GLU A 71 11.89 10.70 16.88
C GLU A 71 12.40 9.86 15.70
N ASP A 72 12.13 8.55 15.70
CA ASP A 72 12.46 7.67 14.58
C ASP A 72 11.66 8.04 13.34
N LYS A 73 10.35 8.31 13.48
CA LYS A 73 9.49 8.76 12.37
C LYS A 73 9.98 10.07 11.78
N ARG A 74 10.32 11.05 12.62
CA ARG A 74 10.91 12.33 12.19
C ARG A 74 12.23 12.13 11.45
N THR A 75 13.07 11.22 11.95
CA THR A 75 14.35 10.89 11.32
C THR A 75 14.15 10.26 9.94
N LEU A 76 13.24 9.28 9.82
CA LEU A 76 12.91 8.66 8.53
C LEU A 76 12.32 9.67 7.53
N MET A 77 11.43 10.55 8.00
CA MET A 77 10.85 11.59 7.15
C MET A 77 11.91 12.57 6.65
N LYS A 78 12.83 12.98 7.54
CA LYS A 78 13.98 13.81 7.16
C LYS A 78 14.84 13.12 6.11
N ILE A 79 15.16 11.84 6.30
CA ILE A 79 15.95 11.04 5.36
C ILE A 79 15.27 11.02 3.98
N ALA A 80 13.97 10.73 3.92
CA ALA A 80 13.22 10.70 2.67
C ALA A 80 13.26 12.06 1.95
N LYS A 81 12.92 13.14 2.65
CA LYS A 81 12.90 14.51 2.09
C LYS A 81 14.25 14.98 1.58
N GLU A 82 15.29 14.87 2.42
CA GLU A 82 16.63 15.31 2.03
C GLU A 82 17.19 14.48 0.87
N THR A 83 16.87 13.18 0.83
CA THR A 83 17.28 12.31 -0.27
C THR A 83 16.61 12.74 -1.56
N VAL A 84 15.28 12.88 -1.58
CA VAL A 84 14.54 13.30 -2.77
C VAL A 84 15.01 14.66 -3.26
N ALA A 85 15.16 15.64 -2.36
CA ALA A 85 15.64 16.97 -2.72
C ALA A 85 17.03 16.94 -3.39
N LYS A 86 17.95 16.10 -2.92
CA LYS A 86 19.29 15.98 -3.51
C LYS A 86 19.29 15.30 -4.87
N VAL A 87 18.66 14.12 -4.96
CA VAL A 87 18.71 13.31 -6.18
C VAL A 87 17.91 13.93 -7.34
N VAL A 88 16.81 14.64 -7.05
CA VAL A 88 16.05 15.40 -8.05
C VAL A 88 16.87 16.55 -8.64
N ASN A 89 17.76 17.15 -7.85
CA ASN A 89 18.70 18.17 -8.31
C ASN A 89 19.95 17.58 -9.01
N GLY A 90 19.99 16.26 -9.22
CA GLY A 90 21.12 15.58 -9.85
C GLY A 90 22.35 15.41 -8.94
N GLU A 91 22.19 15.62 -7.63
CA GLU A 91 23.22 15.33 -6.63
C GLU A 91 23.14 13.88 -6.14
N GLU A 92 24.20 13.38 -5.51
CA GLU A 92 24.18 12.05 -4.89
C GLU A 92 23.30 12.02 -3.63
N ALA A 93 22.71 10.86 -3.35
CA ALA A 93 21.93 10.65 -2.14
C ALA A 93 22.81 10.87 -0.88
N PRO A 94 22.36 11.68 0.08
CA PRO A 94 23.14 12.01 1.26
C PRO A 94 23.45 10.80 2.12
N HIS A 95 24.55 10.90 2.86
CA HIS A 95 24.88 9.97 3.93
C HIS A 95 24.24 10.44 5.23
N PHE A 96 23.67 9.51 5.98
CA PHE A 96 23.05 9.77 7.26
C PHE A 96 23.71 8.91 8.34
N GLU A 97 23.95 9.50 9.49
CA GLU A 97 24.33 8.77 10.69
C GLU A 97 23.11 8.63 11.59
N VAL A 98 22.82 7.39 11.99
CA VAL A 98 21.63 7.05 12.77
C VAL A 98 22.05 6.14 13.92
N THR A 99 21.55 6.44 15.12
CA THR A 99 21.93 5.72 16.34
C THR A 99 20.79 4.88 16.91
N SER A 100 19.56 5.08 16.44
CA SER A 100 18.38 4.33 16.88
C SER A 100 18.47 2.86 16.47
N ALA A 101 18.22 1.97 17.42
CA ALA A 101 18.26 0.52 17.19
C ALA A 101 17.17 0.07 16.20
N ASP A 102 15.96 0.64 16.27
CA ASP A 102 14.86 0.32 15.35
C ASP A 102 15.19 0.73 13.92
N LEU A 103 15.88 1.85 13.74
CA LEU A 103 16.29 2.32 12.42
C LEU A 103 17.44 1.49 11.84
N LEU A 104 18.28 0.92 12.70
CA LEU A 104 19.39 0.03 12.34
C LEU A 104 18.94 -1.41 12.06
N GLU A 105 17.71 -1.78 12.43
CA GLU A 105 17.17 -3.10 12.14
C GLU A 105 16.80 -3.25 10.66
N ASN A 106 17.05 -4.45 10.12
CA ASN A 106 16.71 -4.76 8.74
C ASN A 106 15.19 -4.87 8.57
N ARG A 107 14.58 -3.88 7.92
CA ARG A 107 13.14 -3.80 7.71
C ARG A 107 12.83 -3.33 6.29
N GLY A 108 11.71 -3.82 5.74
CA GLY A 108 11.17 -3.32 4.50
C GLY A 108 10.51 -1.95 4.72
N ALA A 109 10.39 -1.16 3.66
CA ALA A 109 9.64 0.09 3.70
C ALA A 109 9.15 0.48 2.31
N PHE A 110 8.10 1.30 2.29
CA PHE A 110 7.65 2.04 1.11
C PHE A 110 7.72 3.52 1.38
N VAL A 111 8.10 4.28 0.37
CA VAL A 111 7.96 5.73 0.34
C VAL A 111 7.00 6.08 -0.77
N THR A 112 5.94 6.78 -0.40
CA THR A 112 4.93 7.31 -1.30
C THR A 112 5.05 8.82 -1.32
N LEU A 113 5.15 9.38 -2.53
CA LEU A 113 5.14 10.80 -2.81
C LEU A 113 3.76 11.16 -3.34
N HIS A 114 3.18 12.23 -2.83
CA HIS A 114 1.99 12.87 -3.38
C HIS A 114 2.31 14.30 -3.81
N GLU A 115 1.62 14.79 -4.82
CA GLU A 115 1.65 16.20 -5.25
C GLU A 115 0.20 16.68 -5.23
N HIS A 116 -0.10 17.69 -4.40
CA HIS A 116 -1.47 18.19 -4.21
C HIS A 116 -2.49 17.08 -3.91
N GLY A 117 -2.13 16.13 -3.05
CA GLY A 117 -2.94 14.96 -2.68
C GLY A 117 -3.09 13.89 -3.77
N GLN A 118 -2.40 13.99 -4.92
CA GLN A 118 -2.39 12.97 -5.97
C GLN A 118 -1.11 12.14 -5.92
N LEU A 119 -1.20 10.82 -6.14
CA LEU A 119 -0.02 9.95 -6.17
C LEU A 119 0.99 10.40 -7.24
N ARG A 120 2.22 10.68 -6.82
CA ARG A 120 3.32 11.16 -7.68
C ARG A 120 4.46 10.15 -7.85
N GLY A 121 4.56 9.20 -6.94
CA GLY A 121 5.48 8.07 -6.99
C GLY A 121 5.31 7.18 -5.77
N CYS A 122 5.49 5.87 -5.91
CA CYS A 122 5.52 4.95 -4.78
C CYS A 122 6.38 3.74 -5.10
N ILE A 123 7.45 3.58 -4.33
CA ILE A 123 8.37 2.43 -4.42
C ILE A 123 8.67 1.94 -3.01
N GLY A 124 8.88 0.63 -2.89
CA GLY A 124 9.32 0.04 -1.64
C GLY A 124 9.83 -1.37 -1.79
N PHE A 125 10.44 -1.85 -0.72
CA PHE A 125 10.89 -3.22 -0.57
C PHE A 125 10.12 -3.87 0.56
N ILE A 126 9.58 -5.05 0.27
CA ILE A 126 8.92 -5.88 1.28
C ILE A 126 9.95 -6.49 2.22
N VAL A 127 11.00 -7.08 1.65
CA VAL A 127 12.00 -7.82 2.44
C VAL A 127 13.06 -6.84 2.89
N GLY A 128 13.16 -6.64 4.20
CA GLY A 128 14.24 -5.87 4.81
C GLY A 128 15.56 -6.61 4.70
N VAL A 129 16.30 -6.36 3.62
CA VAL A 129 17.68 -6.85 3.46
C VAL A 129 18.74 -5.83 3.92
N LYS A 130 18.30 -4.62 4.27
CA LYS A 130 19.10 -3.49 4.73
C LYS A 130 18.42 -2.81 5.92
N PRO A 131 19.19 -2.06 6.74
CA PRO A 131 18.64 -1.25 7.82
C PRO A 131 17.49 -0.35 7.35
N LEU A 132 16.47 -0.14 8.18
CA LEU A 132 15.28 0.64 7.82
C LEU A 132 15.63 2.03 7.28
N TRP A 133 16.58 2.73 7.90
CA TRP A 133 17.01 4.06 7.44
C TRP A 133 17.59 4.03 6.02
N GLU A 134 18.36 2.99 5.70
CA GLU A 134 18.99 2.83 4.39
C GLU A 134 17.94 2.43 3.34
N THR A 135 17.02 1.54 3.72
CA THR A 135 15.87 1.16 2.91
C THR A 135 15.03 2.38 2.55
N VAL A 136 14.67 3.22 3.52
CA VAL A 136 13.90 4.46 3.29
C VAL A 136 14.63 5.40 2.33
N ARG A 137 15.94 5.61 2.53
CA ARG A 137 16.75 6.42 1.61
C ARG A 137 16.68 5.91 0.16
N GLU A 138 16.91 4.61 -0.03
CA GLU A 138 16.97 4.00 -1.37
C GLU A 138 15.60 4.00 -2.09
N VAL A 139 14.54 3.68 -1.35
CA VAL A 139 13.19 3.65 -1.94
C VAL A 139 12.62 5.05 -2.14
N ALA A 140 13.04 6.05 -1.36
CA ALA A 140 12.72 7.47 -1.60
C ALA A 140 13.32 7.98 -2.92
N GLU A 141 14.62 7.72 -3.16
CA GLU A 141 15.24 8.03 -4.46
C GLU A 141 14.48 7.34 -5.60
N SER A 142 14.17 6.06 -5.42
CA SER A 142 13.48 5.27 -6.44
C SER A 142 12.05 5.75 -6.69
N ALA A 143 11.32 6.15 -5.65
CA ALA A 143 9.98 6.71 -5.77
C ALA A 143 9.99 8.03 -6.54
N ALA A 144 11.01 8.86 -6.36
CA ALA A 144 11.14 10.13 -7.07
C ALA A 144 11.61 9.97 -8.53
N LEU A 145 12.54 9.05 -8.81
CA LEU A 145 13.24 9.01 -10.10
C LEU A 145 12.97 7.77 -10.97
N LYS A 146 12.49 6.68 -10.37
CA LYS A 146 12.49 5.34 -11.00
C LYS A 146 11.12 4.65 -10.97
N ASP A 147 10.05 5.30 -10.50
CA ASP A 147 8.71 4.74 -10.61
C ASP A 147 8.27 4.73 -12.08
N PRO A 148 8.08 3.56 -12.72
CA PRO A 148 7.82 3.46 -14.15
C PRO A 148 6.45 4.03 -14.58
N ARG A 149 5.57 4.35 -13.62
CA ARG A 149 4.25 4.93 -13.89
C ARG A 149 4.30 6.43 -14.12
N PHE A 150 5.38 7.09 -13.69
CA PHE A 150 5.50 8.55 -13.70
C PHE A 150 6.84 8.99 -14.32
N PRO A 151 6.92 10.18 -14.92
CA PRO A 151 8.22 10.77 -15.22
C PRO A 151 8.97 11.06 -13.91
N PRO A 152 10.33 11.12 -13.94
CA PRO A 152 11.11 11.57 -12.80
C PRO A 152 10.59 12.91 -12.26
N VAL A 153 10.56 13.06 -10.94
CA VAL A 153 10.24 14.33 -10.26
C VAL A 153 11.22 15.41 -10.70
N SER A 154 10.70 16.60 -11.02
CA SER A 154 11.47 17.78 -11.37
C SER A 154 11.72 18.67 -10.14
N PRO A 155 12.79 19.49 -10.14
CA PRO A 155 13.10 20.38 -9.01
C PRO A 155 11.99 21.35 -8.61
N ASN A 156 11.13 21.76 -9.55
CA ASN A 156 10.04 22.70 -9.28
C ASN A 156 8.87 22.06 -8.53
N GLU A 157 8.78 20.73 -8.51
CA GLU A 157 7.71 19.99 -7.80
C GLU A 157 8.06 19.82 -6.32
N LEU A 158 9.34 19.99 -5.92
CA LEU A 158 9.85 19.64 -4.59
C LEU A 158 9.09 20.31 -3.44
N ASP A 159 8.69 21.57 -3.61
CA ASP A 159 7.99 22.35 -2.58
C ASP A 159 6.52 21.92 -2.41
N ASP A 160 5.96 21.23 -3.41
CA ASP A 160 4.56 20.77 -3.44
C ASP A 160 4.43 19.27 -3.09
N LEU A 161 5.55 18.59 -2.83
CA LEU A 161 5.55 17.17 -2.49
C LEU A 161 5.16 16.93 -1.03
N GLU A 162 4.19 16.03 -0.86
CA GLU A 162 3.79 15.44 0.40
C GLU A 162 4.36 14.02 0.51
N TYR A 163 4.85 13.66 1.69
CA TYR A 163 5.56 12.39 1.91
C TYR A 163 4.79 11.49 2.88
N GLU A 164 4.69 10.21 2.51
CA GLU A 164 4.14 9.15 3.36
C GLU A 164 5.10 7.97 3.38
N ILE A 165 5.38 7.46 4.57
CA ILE A 165 6.28 6.32 4.79
C ILE A 165 5.48 5.17 5.36
N SER A 166 5.58 4.00 4.74
CA SER A 166 5.10 2.74 5.31
C SER A 166 6.29 1.91 5.75
N ALA A 167 6.62 1.94 7.06
CA ALA A 167 7.68 1.12 7.63
C ALA A 167 7.13 -0.27 7.98
N LEU A 168 7.71 -1.33 7.42
CA LEU A 168 7.27 -2.69 7.69
C LEU A 168 7.93 -3.23 8.95
N SER A 169 7.19 -4.02 9.72
CA SER A 169 7.81 -4.83 10.78
C SER A 169 8.76 -5.87 10.19
N PRO A 170 9.72 -6.37 10.98
CA PRO A 170 10.48 -7.56 10.59
C PRO A 170 9.53 -8.69 10.19
N ILE A 171 9.87 -9.40 9.11
CA ILE A 171 9.08 -10.54 8.63
C ILE A 171 9.31 -11.70 9.59
N ARG A 172 8.22 -12.22 10.15
CA ARG A 172 8.23 -13.28 11.17
C ARG A 172 7.55 -14.54 10.64
N PRO A 173 8.21 -15.71 10.64
CA PRO A 173 7.52 -16.97 10.34
C PRO A 173 6.53 -17.32 11.46
N ILE A 174 5.42 -17.95 11.08
CA ILE A 174 4.41 -18.48 12.01
C ILE A 174 4.12 -19.95 11.72
N THR A 175 3.75 -20.67 12.76
CA THR A 175 3.27 -22.07 12.65
C THR A 175 1.79 -22.19 12.99
N ASP A 176 1.25 -21.26 13.78
CA ASP A 176 -0.18 -21.17 14.05
C ASP A 176 -0.80 -20.00 13.29
N VAL A 177 -1.69 -20.31 12.35
CA VAL A 177 -2.43 -19.29 11.58
C VAL A 177 -3.32 -18.43 12.47
N SER A 178 -3.63 -18.86 13.70
CA SER A 178 -4.42 -18.07 14.64
C SER A 178 -3.76 -16.74 15.03
N GLU A 179 -2.43 -16.63 14.87
CA GLU A 179 -1.64 -15.41 15.08
C GLU A 179 -1.90 -14.33 14.01
N ILE A 180 -2.56 -14.67 12.91
CA ILE A 180 -2.88 -13.71 11.84
C ILE A 180 -4.05 -12.84 12.29
N GLU A 181 -3.82 -11.54 12.42
CA GLU A 181 -4.86 -10.55 12.68
C GLU A 181 -5.21 -9.83 11.37
N VAL A 182 -6.45 -10.03 10.90
CA VAL A 182 -6.93 -9.41 9.65
C VAL A 182 -6.98 -7.89 9.83
N GLY A 183 -6.40 -7.16 8.87
CA GLY A 183 -6.28 -5.70 8.91
C GLY A 183 -5.03 -5.18 9.64
N VAL A 184 -4.34 -6.06 10.37
CA VAL A 184 -3.06 -5.76 11.04
C VAL A 184 -1.91 -6.40 10.27
N HIS A 185 -2.04 -7.68 9.96
CA HIS A 185 -0.98 -8.49 9.37
C HIS A 185 -1.15 -8.65 7.87
N GLY A 186 -0.07 -8.46 7.12
CA GLY A 186 0.13 -8.98 5.78
C GLY A 186 0.66 -10.41 5.84
N ILE A 187 0.45 -11.19 4.78
CA ILE A 187 0.88 -12.59 4.70
C ILE A 187 1.85 -12.75 3.54
N ILE A 188 2.97 -13.43 3.81
CA ILE A 188 3.86 -14.00 2.80
C ILE A 188 3.71 -15.51 2.85
N MET A 189 3.40 -16.11 1.71
CA MET A 189 3.28 -17.55 1.54
C MET A 189 4.40 -18.03 0.62
N ARG A 190 5.14 -19.06 1.05
CA ARG A 190 6.19 -19.69 0.24
C ARG A 190 6.03 -21.21 0.25
N ARG A 191 6.25 -21.85 -0.90
CA ARG A 191 6.40 -23.32 -1.01
C ARG A 191 7.26 -23.65 -2.23
N GLY A 192 8.47 -24.14 -2.01
CA GLY A 192 9.45 -24.35 -3.09
C GLY A 192 9.77 -23.04 -3.81
N TYR A 193 9.60 -23.00 -5.14
CA TYR A 193 9.83 -21.80 -5.96
C TYR A 193 8.65 -20.83 -6.01
N HIS A 194 7.52 -21.19 -5.39
CA HIS A 194 6.31 -20.38 -5.38
C HIS A 194 6.32 -19.42 -4.20
N GLN A 195 6.05 -18.14 -4.46
CA GLN A 195 5.93 -17.11 -3.43
C GLN A 195 4.82 -16.12 -3.79
N GLY A 196 3.99 -15.78 -2.81
CA GLY A 196 2.94 -14.78 -2.91
C GLY A 196 2.85 -13.95 -1.66
N LEU A 197 2.39 -12.71 -1.79
CA LEU A 197 2.25 -11.78 -0.68
C LEU A 197 1.02 -10.91 -0.82
N LEU A 198 0.27 -10.73 0.27
CA LEU A 198 -0.79 -9.74 0.36
C LEU A 198 -0.57 -8.80 1.55
N LEU A 199 -0.81 -7.51 1.31
CA LEU A 199 -0.66 -6.45 2.31
C LEU A 199 -1.83 -6.48 3.31
N PRO A 200 -1.67 -5.92 4.53
CA PRO A 200 -2.69 -6.02 5.56
C PRO A 200 -4.05 -5.43 5.16
N GLN A 201 -4.07 -4.31 4.43
CA GLN A 201 -5.29 -3.62 4.00
C GLN A 201 -6.12 -4.40 2.98
N VAL A 202 -5.52 -5.34 2.24
CA VAL A 202 -6.24 -6.05 1.17
C VAL A 202 -7.40 -6.87 1.75
N ALA A 203 -7.20 -7.50 2.90
CA ALA A 203 -8.22 -8.33 3.52
C ALA A 203 -9.41 -7.50 4.02
N THR A 204 -9.15 -6.33 4.61
CA THR A 204 -10.20 -5.44 5.13
C THR A 204 -10.99 -4.78 4.02
N GLU A 205 -10.33 -4.31 2.96
CA GLU A 205 -10.99 -3.73 1.78
C GLU A 205 -11.94 -4.71 1.08
N GLN A 206 -11.58 -6.00 1.08
CA GLN A 206 -12.37 -7.05 0.43
C GLN A 206 -13.37 -7.73 1.39
N GLY A 207 -13.35 -7.38 2.68
CA GLY A 207 -14.18 -8.02 3.70
C GLY A 207 -13.85 -9.50 3.90
N TRP A 208 -12.60 -9.90 3.72
CA TRP A 208 -12.16 -11.28 3.87
C TRP A 208 -11.93 -11.63 5.33
N ASP A 209 -12.29 -12.85 5.71
CA ASP A 209 -11.82 -13.46 6.95
C ASP A 209 -10.40 -14.02 6.79
N ARG A 210 -9.82 -14.49 7.90
CA ARG A 210 -8.46 -15.03 7.94
C ARG A 210 -8.26 -16.20 6.98
N GLU A 211 -9.22 -17.12 6.89
CA GLU A 211 -9.10 -18.30 6.02
C GLU A 211 -9.14 -17.88 4.54
N THR A 212 -10.06 -17.00 4.17
CA THR A 212 -10.13 -16.43 2.82
C THR A 212 -8.84 -15.69 2.48
N PHE A 213 -8.30 -14.91 3.43
CA PHE A 213 -7.05 -14.19 3.23
C PHE A 213 -5.85 -15.11 2.95
N LEU A 214 -5.74 -16.23 3.69
CA LEU A 214 -4.76 -17.28 3.44
C LEU A 214 -4.93 -17.93 2.07
N GLN A 215 -6.16 -18.31 1.71
CA GLN A 215 -6.48 -18.93 0.43
C GLN A 215 -6.10 -18.02 -0.75
N HIS A 216 -6.45 -16.74 -0.67
CA HIS A 216 -6.08 -15.75 -1.68
C HIS A 216 -4.58 -15.51 -1.74
N THR A 217 -3.88 -15.57 -0.60
CA THR A 217 -2.41 -15.50 -0.58
C THR A 217 -1.79 -16.72 -1.27
N CYS A 218 -2.33 -17.93 -1.05
CA CYS A 218 -1.91 -19.12 -1.79
C CYS A 218 -2.12 -18.95 -3.30
N MET A 219 -3.29 -18.48 -3.73
CA MET A 219 -3.55 -18.23 -5.15
C MET A 219 -2.57 -17.22 -5.73
N LYS A 220 -2.25 -16.15 -4.99
CA LYS A 220 -1.26 -15.15 -5.42
C LYS A 220 0.16 -15.72 -5.50
N ALA A 221 0.47 -16.76 -4.72
CA ALA A 221 1.71 -17.51 -4.84
C ALA A 221 1.73 -18.50 -6.03
N GLY A 222 0.60 -18.64 -6.75
CA GLY A 222 0.43 -19.69 -7.76
C GLY A 222 0.25 -21.08 -7.17
N LEU A 223 -0.23 -21.17 -5.92
CA LEU A 223 -0.45 -22.41 -5.18
C LEU A 223 -1.96 -22.75 -5.12
N PRO A 224 -2.30 -24.04 -4.89
CA PRO A 224 -3.67 -24.42 -4.56
C PRO A 224 -4.20 -23.66 -3.34
N VAL A 225 -5.50 -23.34 -3.31
CA VAL A 225 -6.14 -22.55 -2.25
C VAL A 225 -5.91 -23.07 -0.83
N ASN A 226 -5.77 -24.39 -0.65
CA ASN A 226 -5.53 -25.02 0.64
C ASN A 226 -4.05 -25.33 0.92
N ALA A 227 -3.12 -24.80 0.11
CA ALA A 227 -1.69 -25.06 0.27
C ALA A 227 -1.15 -24.56 1.62
N TRP A 228 -1.79 -23.57 2.26
CA TRP A 228 -1.40 -23.10 3.60
C TRP A 228 -1.58 -24.16 4.70
N LYS A 229 -2.34 -25.25 4.46
CA LYS A 229 -2.51 -26.38 5.38
C LYS A 229 -1.41 -27.44 5.21
N ASP A 230 -0.57 -27.30 4.19
CA ASP A 230 0.52 -28.22 3.87
C ASP A 230 1.71 -27.97 4.83
N PRO A 231 2.31 -29.01 5.43
CA PRO A 231 3.49 -28.84 6.28
C PRO A 231 4.71 -28.25 5.55
N ASP A 232 4.77 -28.34 4.22
CA ASP A 232 5.86 -27.75 3.42
C ASP A 232 5.60 -26.27 3.06
N ALA A 233 4.45 -25.71 3.45
CA ALA A 233 4.14 -24.29 3.24
C ALA A 233 4.70 -23.44 4.38
N GLU A 234 5.53 -22.47 4.02
CA GLU A 234 6.05 -21.47 4.94
C GLU A 234 5.12 -20.24 4.92
N ILE A 235 4.58 -19.92 6.09
CA ILE A 235 3.75 -18.73 6.30
C ILE A 235 4.55 -17.74 7.12
N GLN A 236 4.65 -16.52 6.64
CA GLN A 236 5.26 -15.42 7.36
C GLN A 236 4.27 -14.26 7.43
N ILE A 237 4.32 -13.52 8.52
CA ILE A 237 3.52 -12.31 8.71
C ILE A 237 4.41 -11.10 8.93
N PHE A 238 3.85 -9.93 8.62
CA PHE A 238 4.43 -8.63 8.88
C PHE A 238 3.31 -7.62 9.06
N SER A 239 3.57 -6.50 9.70
CA SER A 239 2.68 -5.34 9.76
C SER A 239 3.34 -4.14 9.09
N ALA A 240 2.57 -3.08 8.87
CA ALA A 240 3.08 -1.82 8.35
C ALA A 240 2.62 -0.69 9.25
N GLU A 241 3.56 0.12 9.72
CA GLU A 241 3.27 1.40 10.36
C GLU A 241 3.36 2.50 9.29
N VAL A 242 2.22 3.11 9.00
CA VAL A 242 2.10 4.19 8.02
C VAL A 242 2.02 5.52 8.74
N PHE A 243 2.82 6.49 8.30
CA PHE A 243 2.80 7.85 8.82
C PHE A 243 3.18 8.84 7.74
N ASP A 244 2.58 10.02 7.82
CA ASP A 244 2.88 11.16 6.97
C ASP A 244 3.50 12.32 7.77
N GLU A 245 3.62 13.48 7.12
CA GLU A 245 4.18 14.68 7.74
C GLU A 245 3.32 15.24 8.89
N GLY A 246 2.00 15.12 8.80
CA GLY A 246 1.08 15.56 9.85
C GLY A 246 1.11 14.69 11.10
N ASP A 247 1.51 13.42 10.96
CA ASP A 247 1.67 12.49 12.09
C ASP A 247 2.92 12.79 12.95
N ILE A 248 3.85 13.62 12.45
CA ILE A 248 5.13 13.90 13.10
C ILE A 248 5.29 15.34 13.61
N GLU A 249 4.28 16.20 13.46
CA GLU A 249 4.27 17.58 13.97
C GLU A 249 4.25 17.64 15.51
#